data_AF-A0A2E5ENR4-F1
#
_entry.id   AF-A0A2E5ENR4-F1
#
_cell.length_a   1.000
_cell.length_b   1.000
_cell.length_c   1.000
_cell.angle_alpha   90.00
_cell.angle_beta   90.00
_cell.angle_gamma   90.00
#
_symmetry.space_group_name_H-M   'P 1'
#
loop_
_entity.id
_entity.type
_entity.pdbx_description
1 polymer ?
#
loop_
_entity_poly.entity_id
_entity_poly.type
_entity_poly.pdbx_seq_one_letter_code
_entity_poly.pdbx_strand_id
1 'polypeptide(L)'
;MAGIKPAFTCQEAVVEADRCLYCFDAPCIMACPTGIDTPGFIQKIAAKNTAGAAHTILSANILGNTAIDAVSQAKRLGAEEAIILYRRDETTMSAYGFEYALAKSERCEFMFNVSPVAIEAMDGHVTGVRLARTDESGKPIADSEFVEPFDMVVQALGQTKMTELLRSWLPGLEFGNNGRILTNAVTGATRSKASMPGKTP
;
A
#
# COMPACT_ATOMS: atom_id res chain seq x y z
N MET A 1 -5.84 -4.77 -27.08
CA MET A 1 -4.93 -4.33 -26.00
C MET A 1 -4.77 -2.83 -26.13
N ALA A 2 -5.26 -2.05 -25.17
CA ALA A 2 -5.07 -0.60 -25.18
C ALA A 2 -3.56 -0.31 -25.01
N GLY A 3 -2.95 0.34 -25.99
CA GLY A 3 -1.52 0.63 -26.00
C GLY A 3 -1.14 1.55 -24.84
N ILE A 4 -0.11 1.17 -24.09
CA ILE A 4 0.46 1.99 -23.02
C ILE A 4 1.07 3.24 -23.67
N LYS A 5 0.53 4.41 -23.35
CA LYS A 5 1.10 5.68 -23.81
C LYS A 5 2.43 5.96 -23.08
N PRO A 6 3.41 6.57 -23.75
CA PRO A 6 4.65 6.99 -23.10
C PRO A 6 4.37 8.02 -21.98
N ALA A 7 5.23 8.05 -20.97
CA ALA A 7 5.14 9.01 -19.89
C ALA A 7 5.39 10.44 -20.40
N PHE A 8 4.70 11.42 -19.82
CA PHE A 8 4.95 12.84 -20.12
C PHE A 8 6.33 13.28 -19.61
N THR A 9 6.98 14.15 -20.38
CA THR A 9 8.05 15.00 -19.89
C THR A 9 7.52 15.99 -18.85
N CYS A 10 8.40 16.59 -18.03
CA CYS A 10 7.97 17.59 -17.04
C CYS A 10 7.21 18.76 -17.69
N GLN A 11 7.62 19.18 -18.88
CA GLN A 11 6.98 20.29 -19.59
C GLN A 11 5.59 19.89 -20.12
N GLU A 12 5.47 18.70 -20.71
CA GLU A 12 4.17 18.18 -21.17
C GLU A 12 3.20 17.99 -20.00
N ALA A 13 3.69 17.51 -18.85
CA ALA A 13 2.86 17.34 -17.65
C ALA A 13 2.33 18.67 -17.13
N VAL A 14 3.13 19.74 -17.15
CA VAL A 14 2.69 21.09 -16.77
C VAL A 14 1.66 21.61 -17.77
N VAL A 15 1.93 21.51 -19.08
CA VAL A 15 1.01 21.97 -20.12
C VAL A 15 -0.33 21.23 -20.06
N GLU A 16 -0.31 19.94 -19.77
CA GLU A 16 -1.54 19.16 -19.59
C GLU A 16 -2.26 19.54 -18.28
N ALA A 17 -1.53 19.78 -17.19
CA ALA A 17 -2.11 20.22 -15.92
C ALA A 17 -2.77 21.60 -16.02
N ASP A 18 -2.23 22.51 -16.83
CA ASP A 18 -2.82 23.83 -17.12
C ASP A 18 -4.16 23.75 -17.86
N ARG A 19 -4.53 22.59 -18.43
CA ARG A 19 -5.86 22.36 -19.02
C ARG A 19 -6.95 22.10 -17.98
N CYS A 20 -6.59 22.00 -16.70
CA CYS A 20 -7.56 21.89 -15.62
C CYS A 20 -8.54 23.06 -15.66
N LEU A 21 -9.84 22.77 -15.63
CA LEU A 21 -10.90 23.78 -15.77
C LEU A 21 -11.18 24.58 -14.49
N TYR A 22 -10.48 24.29 -13.39
CA TYR A 22 -10.71 24.91 -12.07
C TYR A 22 -12.19 24.89 -11.64
N CYS A 23 -12.88 23.78 -11.93
CA CYS A 23 -14.29 23.61 -11.61
C CYS A 23 -14.53 23.81 -10.11
N PHE A 24 -15.45 24.73 -9.77
CA PHE A 24 -15.84 24.99 -8.39
C PHE A 24 -16.47 23.76 -7.72
N ASP A 25 -17.28 23.04 -8.47
CA ASP A 25 -17.97 21.81 -8.06
C ASP A 25 -17.07 20.56 -8.15
N ALA A 26 -15.92 20.67 -8.82
CA ALA A 26 -14.88 19.64 -8.96
C ALA A 26 -15.44 18.20 -9.04
N PRO A 27 -16.23 17.87 -10.09
CA PRO A 27 -16.90 16.57 -10.20
C PRO A 27 -15.91 15.39 -10.20
N CYS A 28 -14.67 15.64 -10.59
CA CYS A 28 -13.58 14.67 -10.50
C CYS A 28 -13.27 14.18 -9.08
N ILE A 29 -13.52 14.99 -8.04
CA ILE A 29 -13.38 14.55 -6.64
C ILE A 29 -14.53 13.62 -6.27
N MET A 30 -15.77 14.02 -6.58
CA MET A 30 -16.97 13.23 -6.32
C MET A 30 -16.97 11.88 -7.06
N ALA A 31 -16.45 11.87 -8.28
CA ALA A 31 -16.36 10.67 -9.11
C ALA A 31 -15.15 9.79 -8.78
N CYS A 32 -14.16 10.30 -8.01
CA CYS A 32 -12.99 9.52 -7.69
C CYS A 32 -13.30 8.52 -6.56
N PRO A 33 -13.16 7.20 -6.79
CA PRO A 33 -13.50 6.17 -5.80
C PRO A 33 -12.60 6.20 -4.55
N THR A 34 -11.44 6.88 -4.61
CA THR A 34 -10.51 7.02 -3.48
C THR A 34 -10.64 8.37 -2.77
N GLY A 35 -11.55 9.25 -3.22
CA GLY A 35 -11.72 10.58 -2.65
C GLY A 35 -10.50 11.50 -2.79
N ILE A 36 -9.61 11.23 -3.75
CA ILE A 36 -8.41 12.03 -3.96
C ILE A 36 -8.76 13.46 -4.40
N ASP A 37 -8.05 14.43 -3.84
CA ASP A 37 -8.10 15.83 -4.27
C ASP A 37 -7.43 15.99 -5.65
N THR A 38 -8.20 15.62 -6.68
CA THR A 38 -7.76 15.64 -8.07
C THR A 38 -7.38 17.05 -8.53
N PRO A 39 -8.21 18.09 -8.31
CA PRO A 39 -7.84 19.46 -8.63
C PRO A 39 -6.56 19.89 -7.91
N GLY A 40 -6.43 19.58 -6.61
CA GLY A 40 -5.31 20.01 -5.81
C GLY A 40 -3.97 19.43 -6.27
N PHE A 41 -3.88 18.13 -6.58
CA PHE A 41 -2.61 17.59 -7.10
C PHE A 41 -2.31 18.09 -8.52
N ILE A 42 -3.33 18.27 -9.38
CA ILE A 42 -3.13 18.81 -10.73
C ILE A 42 -2.60 20.25 -10.65
N GLN A 43 -3.14 21.08 -9.75
CA GLN A 43 -2.65 22.43 -9.50
C GLN A 43 -1.19 22.43 -9.03
N LYS A 44 -0.80 21.47 -8.19
CA LYS A 44 0.60 21.34 -7.75
C LYS A 44 1.52 20.95 -8.91
N ILE A 45 1.06 20.14 -9.88
CA ILE A 45 1.81 19.85 -11.11
C ILE A 45 1.98 21.13 -11.94
N ALA A 46 0.90 21.88 -12.16
CA ALA A 46 0.95 23.16 -12.88
C ALA A 46 1.93 24.16 -12.22
N ALA A 47 1.94 24.22 -10.88
CA ALA A 47 2.87 25.02 -10.10
C ALA A 47 4.31 24.47 -10.03
N LYS A 48 4.64 23.41 -10.78
CA LYS A 48 5.92 22.69 -10.74
C LYS A 48 6.30 22.16 -9.35
N ASN A 49 5.32 22.03 -8.45
CA ASN A 49 5.46 21.41 -7.13
C ASN A 49 5.17 19.90 -7.23
N THR A 50 6.03 19.18 -7.94
CA THR A 50 5.89 17.73 -8.17
C THR A 50 5.91 16.93 -6.86
N ALA A 51 6.76 17.32 -5.91
CA ALA A 51 6.82 16.68 -4.59
C ALA A 51 5.50 16.84 -3.81
N GLY A 52 4.91 18.04 -3.81
CA GLY A 52 3.63 18.29 -3.19
C GLY A 52 2.47 17.58 -3.88
N ALA A 53 2.51 17.47 -5.21
CA ALA A 53 1.53 16.69 -5.99
C ALA A 53 1.62 15.20 -5.63
N ALA A 54 2.83 14.65 -5.60
CA ALA A 54 3.09 13.27 -5.20
C ALA A 54 2.60 13.01 -3.76
N HIS A 55 2.79 13.96 -2.84
CA HIS A 55 2.28 13.84 -1.48
C HIS A 55 0.74 13.82 -1.42
N THR A 56 0.05 14.66 -2.20
CA THR A 56 -1.43 14.63 -2.27
C THR A 56 -1.93 13.31 -2.85
N ILE A 57 -1.29 12.82 -3.91
CA ILE A 57 -1.65 11.52 -4.49
C ILE A 57 -1.43 10.42 -3.47
N LEU A 58 -0.26 10.41 -2.83
CA LEU A 58 0.09 9.44 -1.81
C LEU A 58 -0.88 9.47 -0.64
N SER A 59 -1.32 10.66 -0.18
CA SER A 59 -2.27 10.77 0.94
C SER A 59 -3.64 10.13 0.68
N ALA A 60 -4.03 9.99 -0.58
CA ALA A 60 -5.28 9.34 -0.97
C ALA A 60 -5.06 7.91 -1.52
N ASN A 61 -3.81 7.49 -1.68
CA ASN A 61 -3.43 6.20 -2.24
C ASN A 61 -2.26 5.64 -1.43
N ILE A 62 -2.56 5.33 -0.17
CA ILE A 62 -1.55 4.91 0.80
C ILE A 62 -1.28 3.43 0.59
N LEU A 63 -0.16 3.15 -0.08
CA LEU A 63 0.43 1.83 -0.32
C LEU A 63 0.85 1.09 0.98
N GLY A 64 0.35 1.49 2.15
CA GLY A 64 0.58 0.86 3.46
C GLY A 64 -0.54 -0.08 3.93
N ASN A 65 -1.63 -0.18 3.16
CA ASN A 65 -2.91 -0.69 3.62
C ASN A 65 -3.34 -2.00 2.95
N THR A 66 -2.41 -2.85 2.49
CA THR A 66 -2.74 -4.12 1.82
C THR A 66 -3.79 -4.95 2.57
N ALA A 67 -3.75 -4.95 3.91
CA ALA A 67 -4.75 -5.63 4.73
C ALA A 67 -6.14 -4.97 4.67
N ILE A 68 -6.20 -3.63 4.73
CA ILE A 68 -7.44 -2.86 4.61
C ILE A 68 -8.01 -3.05 3.20
N ASP A 69 -7.19 -2.91 2.16
CA ASP A 69 -7.64 -3.13 0.77
C ASP A 69 -8.24 -4.53 0.58
N ALA A 70 -7.56 -5.57 1.11
CA ALA A 70 -8.04 -6.94 1.01
C ALA A 70 -9.40 -7.12 1.69
N VAL A 71 -9.56 -6.60 2.92
CA VAL A 71 -10.82 -6.69 3.68
C VAL A 71 -11.94 -5.89 3.01
N SER A 72 -11.66 -4.66 2.57
CA SER A 72 -12.61 -3.82 1.85
C SER A 72 -13.10 -4.50 0.56
N GLN A 73 -12.21 -5.12 -0.22
CA GLN A 73 -12.61 -5.87 -1.41
C GLN A 73 -13.39 -7.15 -1.07
N ALA A 74 -12.99 -7.90 -0.04
CA ALA A 74 -13.74 -9.07 0.41
C ALA A 74 -15.18 -8.72 0.79
N LYS A 75 -15.38 -7.64 1.55
CA LYS A 75 -16.73 -7.13 1.88
C LYS A 75 -17.53 -6.74 0.63
N ARG A 76 -16.91 -6.06 -0.33
CA ARG A 76 -17.57 -5.67 -1.60
C ARG A 76 -17.94 -6.87 -2.48
N LEU A 77 -17.18 -7.96 -2.39
CA LEU A 77 -17.47 -9.24 -3.07
C LEU A 77 -18.52 -10.10 -2.36
N GLY A 78 -19.00 -9.67 -1.19
CA GLY A 78 -20.09 -10.32 -0.46
C GLY A 78 -19.68 -11.15 0.74
N ALA A 79 -18.45 -11.01 1.25
CA ALA A 79 -18.05 -11.66 2.50
C ALA A 79 -18.96 -11.20 3.67
N GLU A 80 -19.54 -12.17 4.39
CA GLU A 80 -20.40 -11.90 5.55
C GLU A 80 -19.63 -11.16 6.64
N GLU A 81 -18.42 -11.63 6.94
CA GLU A 81 -17.46 -11.00 7.84
C GLU A 81 -16.09 -10.91 7.15
N ALA A 82 -15.32 -9.88 7.47
CA ALA A 82 -13.94 -9.75 7.01
C ALA A 82 -13.13 -8.99 8.07
N ILE A 83 -12.15 -9.67 8.66
CA ILE A 83 -11.48 -9.24 9.88
C ILE A 83 -9.98 -9.10 9.62
N ILE A 84 -9.38 -8.01 10.08
CA ILE A 84 -7.94 -7.81 10.12
C ILE A 84 -7.40 -8.33 11.45
N LEU A 85 -6.56 -9.36 11.38
CA LEU A 85 -5.80 -9.90 12.51
C LEU A 85 -4.58 -9.01 12.75
N TYR A 86 -4.52 -8.32 13.89
CA TYR A 86 -3.44 -7.38 14.19
C TYR A 86 -2.75 -7.70 15.51
N ARG A 87 -1.41 -7.76 15.47
CA ARG A 87 -0.58 -8.21 16.60
C ARG A 87 -0.37 -7.16 17.70
N ARG A 88 -0.89 -5.96 17.56
CA ARG A 88 -0.77 -4.90 18.58
C ARG A 88 -2.14 -4.31 18.87
N ASP A 89 -2.20 -3.38 19.80
CA ASP A 89 -3.42 -2.63 20.10
C ASP A 89 -3.76 -1.61 18.99
N GLU A 90 -4.97 -1.05 19.09
CA GLU A 90 -5.50 -0.01 18.21
C GLU A 90 -4.66 1.28 18.25
N THR A 91 -4.09 1.62 19.41
CA THR A 91 -3.41 2.91 19.65
C THR A 91 -1.99 2.96 19.07
N THR A 92 -1.37 1.81 18.88
CA THR A 92 -0.03 1.60 18.32
C THR A 92 -0.07 1.19 16.85
N MET A 93 -1.26 1.15 16.25
CA MET A 93 -1.43 0.84 14.84
C MET A 93 -0.73 1.89 13.98
N SER A 94 0.11 1.44 13.04
CA SER A 94 0.93 2.33 12.20
C SER A 94 0.13 3.07 11.13
N ALA A 95 -1.18 2.82 11.02
CA ALA A 95 -2.07 3.52 10.12
C ALA A 95 -2.39 4.91 10.70
N TYR A 96 -2.37 5.94 9.87
CA TYR A 96 -2.77 7.28 10.29
C TYR A 96 -4.24 7.26 10.71
N GLY A 97 -4.63 8.01 11.76
CA GLY A 97 -5.97 7.94 12.35
C GLY A 97 -7.15 8.14 11.37
N PHE A 98 -6.94 8.80 10.23
CA PHE A 98 -7.95 8.92 9.18
C PHE A 98 -8.16 7.62 8.36
N GLU A 99 -7.12 6.80 8.19
CA GLU A 99 -7.18 5.51 7.47
C GLU A 99 -7.98 4.49 8.28
N TYR A 100 -7.82 4.52 9.60
CA TYR A 100 -8.62 3.71 10.51
C TYR A 100 -10.09 4.14 10.50
N ALA A 101 -10.36 5.45 10.43
CA ALA A 101 -11.72 5.97 10.33
C ALA A 101 -12.39 5.56 8.99
N LEU A 102 -11.64 5.52 7.89
CA LEU A 102 -12.10 5.02 6.59
C LEU A 102 -12.32 3.51 6.60
N ALA A 103 -11.40 2.73 7.19
CA ALA A 103 -11.59 1.29 7.36
C ALA A 103 -12.85 0.98 8.20
N LYS A 104 -13.08 1.73 9.29
CA LYS A 104 -14.31 1.63 10.08
C LYS A 104 -15.57 1.99 9.28
N SER A 105 -15.51 3.01 8.41
CA SER A 105 -16.67 3.38 7.58
C SER A 105 -17.00 2.35 6.50
N GLU A 106 -16.01 1.56 6.05
CA GLU A 106 -16.19 0.42 5.14
C GLU A 106 -16.57 -0.89 5.86
N ARG A 107 -16.82 -0.85 7.18
CA ARG A 107 -17.13 -2.02 8.03
C ARG A 107 -15.99 -3.06 8.07
N CYS A 108 -14.74 -2.60 7.97
CA CYS A 108 -13.59 -3.45 8.24
C CYS A 108 -13.50 -3.71 9.75
N GLU A 109 -13.56 -4.98 10.13
CA GLU A 109 -13.46 -5.39 11.53
C GLU A 109 -12.01 -5.72 11.88
N PHE A 110 -11.66 -5.56 13.16
CA PHE A 110 -10.30 -5.79 13.64
C PHE A 110 -10.34 -6.72 14.85
N MET A 111 -9.42 -7.68 14.86
CA MET A 111 -9.08 -8.41 16.07
C MET A 111 -7.66 -8.04 16.46
N PHE A 112 -7.55 -7.28 17.55
CA PHE A 112 -6.28 -6.77 18.07
C PHE A 112 -5.62 -7.74 19.04
N ASN A 113 -4.32 -7.51 19.30
CA ASN A 113 -3.51 -8.29 20.23
C ASN A 113 -3.51 -9.80 19.94
N VAL A 114 -3.48 -10.16 18.65
CA VAL A 114 -3.42 -11.55 18.18
C VAL A 114 -2.36 -11.73 17.10
N SER A 115 -1.70 -12.89 17.09
CA SER A 115 -0.77 -13.27 16.02
C SER A 115 -1.16 -14.66 15.49
N PRO A 116 -1.19 -14.86 14.16
CA PRO A 116 -1.39 -16.19 13.59
C PRO A 116 -0.22 -17.10 13.95
N VAL A 117 -0.56 -18.34 14.34
CA VAL A 117 0.35 -19.45 14.63
C VAL A 117 0.29 -20.47 13.50
N ALA A 118 -0.91 -20.85 13.07
CA ALA A 118 -1.12 -21.80 11.97
C ALA A 118 -2.45 -21.53 11.24
N ILE A 119 -2.53 -21.96 9.98
CA ILE A 119 -3.79 -22.00 9.22
C ILE A 119 -4.34 -23.42 9.37
N GLU A 120 -5.58 -23.53 9.84
CA GLU A 120 -6.31 -24.79 9.90
C GLU A 120 -6.97 -25.06 8.56
N ALA A 121 -6.80 -26.28 8.04
CA ALA A 121 -7.38 -26.66 6.77
C ALA A 121 -7.86 -28.12 6.80
N MET A 122 -8.98 -28.36 6.13
CA MET A 122 -9.57 -29.69 5.92
C MET A 122 -9.94 -29.83 4.45
N ASP A 123 -9.60 -30.97 3.84
CA ASP A 123 -9.89 -31.27 2.43
C ASP A 123 -9.43 -30.18 1.43
N GLY A 124 -8.33 -29.49 1.74
CA GLY A 124 -7.77 -28.43 0.90
C GLY A 124 -8.45 -27.06 1.06
N HIS A 125 -9.41 -26.93 1.97
CA HIS A 125 -10.09 -25.68 2.28
C HIS A 125 -9.68 -25.17 3.66
N VAL A 126 -9.55 -23.85 3.80
CA VAL A 126 -9.31 -23.23 5.11
C VAL A 126 -10.57 -23.41 5.96
N THR A 127 -10.38 -23.78 7.22
CA THR A 127 -11.46 -23.93 8.21
C THR A 127 -11.27 -23.02 9.42
N GLY A 128 -10.10 -22.42 9.56
CA GLY A 128 -9.81 -21.49 10.63
C GLY A 128 -8.36 -21.03 10.66
N VAL A 129 -8.07 -20.18 11.63
CA VAL A 129 -6.71 -19.75 11.95
C VAL A 129 -6.49 -19.96 13.44
N ARG A 130 -5.41 -20.69 13.76
CA ARG A 130 -4.91 -20.80 15.12
C ARG A 130 -4.13 -19.54 15.45
N LEU A 131 -4.53 -18.87 16.52
CA LEU A 131 -4.04 -17.58 16.96
C LEU A 131 -3.50 -17.67 18.36
N ALA A 132 -2.49 -16.87 18.68
CA ALA A 132 -2.03 -16.63 20.04
C ALA A 132 -2.32 -15.18 20.43
N ARG A 133 -2.65 -14.94 21.70
CA ARG A 133 -2.68 -13.58 22.25
C ARG A 133 -1.28 -12.99 22.28
N THR A 134 -1.16 -11.67 22.15
CA THR A 134 0.13 -10.98 22.17
C THR A 134 0.26 -10.00 23.31
N ASP A 135 1.49 -9.82 23.79
CA ASP A 135 1.83 -8.74 24.71
C ASP A 135 1.85 -7.36 24.02
N GLU A 136 2.15 -6.29 24.77
CA GLU A 136 2.22 -4.91 24.28
C GLU A 136 3.28 -4.72 23.17
N SER A 137 4.31 -5.57 23.12
CA SER A 137 5.32 -5.54 22.07
C SER A 137 4.83 -6.17 20.75
N GLY A 138 3.76 -6.96 20.84
CA GLY A 138 3.17 -7.77 19.79
C GLY A 138 3.78 -9.16 19.68
N LYS A 139 4.37 -9.67 20.76
CA LYS A 139 4.93 -11.03 20.83
C LYS A 139 3.89 -12.01 21.37
N PRO A 140 3.75 -13.22 20.79
CA PRO A 140 2.86 -14.26 21.31
C PRO A 140 3.12 -14.62 22.77
N ILE A 141 2.06 -14.71 23.55
CA ILE A 141 2.05 -15.18 24.95
C ILE A 141 1.95 -16.72 24.93
N ALA A 142 2.80 -17.39 25.70
CA ALA A 142 2.77 -18.85 25.80
C ALA A 142 1.40 -19.34 26.32
N ASP A 143 0.96 -20.50 25.85
CA ASP A 143 -0.28 -21.17 26.26
C ASP A 143 -1.56 -20.32 26.07
N SER A 144 -1.50 -19.32 25.18
CA SER A 144 -2.63 -18.43 24.87
C SER A 144 -3.29 -18.73 23.53
N GLU A 145 -3.06 -19.92 22.99
CA GLU A 145 -3.54 -20.31 21.67
C GLU A 145 -5.03 -20.65 21.66
N PHE A 146 -5.72 -20.20 20.60
CA PHE A 146 -7.12 -20.50 20.33
C PHE A 146 -7.35 -20.53 18.81
N VAL A 147 -8.47 -21.12 18.37
CA VAL A 147 -8.82 -21.22 16.95
C VAL A 147 -10.03 -20.34 16.68
N GLU A 148 -9.91 -19.46 15.69
CA GLU A 148 -11.03 -18.69 15.16
C GLU A 148 -11.43 -19.24 13.78
N PRO A 149 -12.74 -19.43 13.53
CA PRO A 149 -13.22 -19.98 12.27
C PRO A 149 -13.09 -18.95 11.15
N PHE A 150 -12.52 -19.39 10.02
CA PHE A 150 -12.37 -18.62 8.79
C PHE A 150 -12.39 -19.59 7.61
N ASP A 151 -12.99 -19.20 6.50
CA ASP A 151 -13.02 -19.98 5.26
C ASP A 151 -12.00 -19.49 4.21
N MET A 152 -11.40 -18.32 4.45
CA MET A 152 -10.40 -17.70 3.59
C MET A 152 -9.39 -16.89 4.42
N VAL A 153 -8.11 -16.95 4.03
CA VAL A 153 -7.03 -16.18 4.64
C VAL A 153 -6.23 -15.45 3.57
N VAL A 154 -6.01 -14.16 3.76
CA VAL A 154 -5.14 -13.33 2.91
C VAL A 154 -3.95 -12.85 3.74
N GLN A 155 -2.74 -13.23 3.35
CA GLN A 155 -1.53 -12.79 4.05
C GLN A 155 -1.10 -11.40 3.56
N ALA A 156 -1.22 -10.40 4.45
CA ALA A 156 -0.87 -9.00 4.19
C ALA A 156 0.26 -8.49 5.11
N LEU A 157 1.33 -9.28 5.28
CA LEU A 157 2.44 -8.99 6.23
C LEU A 157 3.52 -8.05 5.67
N GLY A 158 3.26 -7.44 4.51
CA GLY A 158 4.24 -6.64 3.76
C GLY A 158 5.12 -7.48 2.82
N GLN A 159 6.01 -6.81 2.09
CA GLN A 159 6.86 -7.43 1.08
C GLN A 159 8.35 -7.30 1.46
N THR A 160 9.11 -8.35 1.19
CA THR A 160 10.57 -8.30 1.30
C THR A 160 11.19 -7.62 0.08
N LYS A 161 12.33 -6.96 0.28
CA LYS A 161 13.07 -6.32 -0.82
C LYS A 161 13.74 -7.40 -1.65
N MET A 162 13.48 -7.42 -2.95
CA MET A 162 14.07 -8.36 -3.92
C MET A 162 15.50 -7.97 -4.28
N THR A 163 16.37 -7.78 -3.28
CA THR A 163 17.72 -7.25 -3.46
C THR A 163 18.58 -8.13 -4.35
N GLU A 164 18.42 -9.46 -4.27
CA GLU A 164 19.15 -10.41 -5.12
C GLU A 164 18.80 -10.26 -6.60
N LEU A 165 17.50 -10.23 -6.92
CA LEU A 165 17.00 -9.96 -8.28
C LEU A 165 17.56 -8.63 -8.81
N LEU A 166 17.45 -7.58 -8.02
CA LEU A 166 17.90 -6.24 -8.42
C LEU A 166 19.42 -6.18 -8.63
N ARG A 167 20.22 -6.89 -7.82
CA ARG A 167 21.67 -7.00 -8.02
C ARG A 167 22.02 -7.75 -9.30
N SER A 168 21.26 -8.78 -9.64
CA SER A 168 21.45 -9.55 -10.87
C SER A 168 21.15 -8.71 -12.12
N TRP A 169 20.05 -7.95 -12.11
CA TRP A 169 19.60 -7.18 -13.27
C TRP A 169 20.30 -5.84 -13.44
N LEU A 170 20.74 -5.23 -12.33
CA LEU A 170 21.34 -3.89 -12.31
C LEU A 170 22.71 -3.93 -11.61
N PRO A 171 23.74 -4.49 -12.28
CA PRO A 171 25.09 -4.50 -11.74
C PRO A 171 25.57 -3.05 -11.48
N GLY A 172 26.00 -2.77 -10.25
CA GLY A 172 26.39 -1.44 -9.79
C GLY A 172 25.33 -0.70 -8.97
N LEU A 173 24.16 -1.30 -8.72
CA LEU A 173 23.20 -0.77 -7.77
C LEU A 173 23.68 -1.02 -6.33
N GLU A 174 23.84 0.07 -5.57
CA GLU A 174 24.26 0.02 -4.17
C GLU A 174 23.05 -0.01 -3.23
N PHE A 175 23.17 -0.74 -2.13
CA PHE A 175 22.11 -0.90 -1.13
C PHE A 175 22.66 -0.61 0.27
N GLY A 176 21.84 0.03 1.10
CA GLY A 176 22.13 0.20 2.53
C GLY A 176 21.86 -1.06 3.35
N ASN A 177 22.20 -1.03 4.62
CA ASN A 177 22.10 -2.19 5.54
C ASN A 177 20.67 -2.72 5.73
N ASN A 178 19.65 -1.90 5.46
CA ASN A 178 18.25 -2.32 5.50
C ASN A 178 17.76 -2.87 4.15
N GLY A 179 18.63 -3.00 3.14
CA GLY A 179 18.28 -3.46 1.78
C GLY A 179 17.60 -2.41 0.90
N ARG A 180 17.51 -1.13 1.32
CA ARG A 180 17.05 -0.04 0.44
C ARG A 180 18.14 0.35 -0.54
N ILE A 181 17.76 0.75 -1.74
CA ILE A 181 18.68 1.32 -2.74
C ILE A 181 19.24 2.63 -2.18
N LEU A 182 20.56 2.81 -2.29
CA LEU A 182 21.21 4.08 -1.97
C LEU A 182 20.96 5.09 -3.08
N THR A 183 20.49 6.27 -2.69
CA THR A 183 20.21 7.39 -3.57
C THR A 183 20.86 8.66 -3.03
N ASN A 184 21.23 9.56 -3.92
CA ASN A 184 21.53 10.94 -3.56
C ASN A 184 20.26 11.58 -2.96
N ALA A 185 20.36 12.13 -1.75
CA ALA A 185 19.21 12.65 -1.01
C ALA A 185 18.54 13.87 -1.67
N VAL A 186 19.26 14.62 -2.52
CA VAL A 186 18.75 15.83 -3.18
C VAL A 186 18.17 15.49 -4.55
N THR A 187 18.86 14.64 -5.32
CA THR A 187 18.48 14.37 -6.72
C THR A 187 17.68 13.08 -6.90
N GLY A 188 17.64 12.20 -5.89
CA GLY A 188 17.08 10.85 -5.99
C GLY A 188 17.89 9.90 -6.88
N ALA A 189 19.00 10.35 -7.46
CA ALA A 189 19.81 9.55 -8.37
C ALA A 189 20.54 8.41 -7.63
N THR A 190 20.60 7.23 -8.24
CA THR A 190 21.42 6.10 -7.77
C THR A 190 22.72 6.01 -8.57
N ARG A 191 23.69 5.21 -8.09
CA ARG A 191 25.01 5.05 -8.74
C ARG A 191 25.02 4.08 -9.93
N SER A 192 23.90 3.43 -10.27
CA SER A 192 23.90 2.53 -11.42
C SER A 192 23.91 3.30 -12.75
N LYS A 193 24.94 3.10 -13.58
CA LYS A 193 24.81 3.27 -15.04
C LYS A 193 24.02 2.08 -15.59
N ALA A 194 22.72 2.06 -15.35
CA ALA A 194 21.87 0.98 -15.85
C ALA A 194 21.64 1.16 -17.35
N SER A 195 22.33 0.39 -18.20
CA SER A 195 21.76 0.04 -19.49
C SER A 195 20.66 -0.98 -19.22
N MET A 196 19.40 -0.59 -19.42
CA MET A 196 18.29 -1.54 -19.31
C MET A 196 18.50 -2.68 -20.31
N PRO A 197 18.44 -3.96 -19.89
CA PRO A 197 18.57 -5.07 -20.82
C PRO A 197 17.48 -4.96 -21.89
N GLY A 198 17.88 -4.87 -23.15
CA GLY A 198 16.98 -4.71 -24.31
C GLY A 198 16.85 -3.30 -24.88
N LYS A 199 17.51 -2.28 -24.32
CA LYS A 199 17.73 -1.00 -25.02
C LYS A 199 19.21 -0.86 -25.38
N THR A 200 19.55 -1.23 -26.62
CA THR A 200 20.74 -0.64 -27.27
C THR A 200 20.54 0.87 -27.41
N PRO A 201 21.64 1.66 -27.36
CA PRO A 201 21.58 3.12 -27.43
C PRO A 201 20.89 3.65 -28.69
#